data_AF-A0A950L9Y4-F1
#
_entry.id   AF-A0A950L9Y4-F1
#
_cell.length_a   1.000
_cell.length_b   1.000
_cell.length_c   1.000
_cell.angle_alpha   90.00
_cell.angle_beta   90.00
_cell.angle_gamma   90.00
#
_symmetry.space_group_name_H-M   'P 1'
#
loop_
_entity.id
_entity.type
_entity.pdbx_description
1 polymer ?
#
loop_
_entity_poly.entity_id
_entity_poly.type
_entity_poly.pdbx_seq_one_letter_code
_entity_poly.pdbx_strand_id
1 'polypeptide(L)'
;NWMIPGKMVPGMGGAMDLVCGARRVVVAMQHTARGASKIVKECTLPLTSVRPIGLLVTELAVVAFPNGAATLVETAPGVTAAQVAAATEAELLIPDHVPEMAL
;
A
#
# COMPACT_ATOMS: atom_id res chain seq x y z
N ASN A 1 -8.92 -5.27 -3.20
CA ASN A 1 -10.10 -5.32 -2.30
C ASN A 1 -11.07 -6.35 -2.85
N TRP A 2 -11.85 -7.01 -2.00
CA TRP A 2 -12.79 -8.06 -2.35
C TRP A 2 -14.21 -7.55 -2.67
N MET A 3 -14.53 -6.32 -2.24
CA MET A 3 -15.82 -5.68 -2.45
C MET A 3 -15.65 -4.17 -2.71
N ILE A 4 -16.50 -3.62 -3.58
CA ILE A 4 -16.74 -2.18 -3.69
C ILE A 4 -18.25 -1.99 -3.51
N PRO A 5 -18.72 -1.26 -2.47
CA PRO A 5 -20.14 -1.00 -2.27
C PRO A 5 -20.80 -0.41 -3.53
N GLY A 6 -21.96 -0.96 -3.91
CA GLY A 6 -22.69 -0.54 -5.11
C GLY A 6 -22.17 -1.11 -6.44
N LYS A 7 -21.16 -1.98 -6.43
CA LYS A 7 -20.71 -2.75 -7.61
C LYS A 7 -20.90 -4.26 -7.40
N MET A 8 -20.73 -5.02 -8.48
CA MET A 8 -20.74 -6.48 -8.44
C MET A 8 -19.73 -6.99 -7.40
N VAL A 9 -20.20 -7.88 -6.52
CA VAL A 9 -19.41 -8.48 -5.43
C VAL A 9 -19.06 -9.91 -5.85
N PRO A 10 -17.80 -10.19 -6.22
CA PRO A 10 -17.39 -11.53 -6.65
C PRO A 10 -17.23 -12.53 -5.49
N GLY A 11 -17.36 -12.06 -4.24
CA GLY A 11 -17.07 -12.84 -3.04
C GLY A 11 -15.61 -12.72 -2.61
N MET A 12 -15.30 -13.06 -1.35
CA MET A 12 -13.95 -12.90 -0.77
C MET A 12 -12.93 -13.94 -1.26
N GLY A 13 -13.38 -15.09 -1.77
CA GLY A 13 -12.51 -16.22 -2.13
C GLY A 13 -11.59 -16.64 -0.98
N GLY A 14 -10.40 -17.17 -1.30
CA GLY A 14 -9.37 -17.51 -0.31
C GLY A 14 -8.49 -16.34 0.13
N ALA A 15 -8.87 -15.08 -0.16
CA ALA A 15 -8.04 -13.93 0.14
C ALA A 15 -7.82 -13.79 1.66
N MET A 16 -8.88 -13.95 2.46
CA MET A 16 -8.77 -13.85 3.92
C MET A 16 -7.87 -14.96 4.50
N ASP A 17 -7.99 -16.20 4.02
CA ASP A 17 -7.14 -17.31 4.45
C ASP A 17 -5.65 -17.03 4.17
N LEU A 18 -5.33 -16.50 2.99
CA LEU A 18 -3.96 -16.11 2.62
C LEU A 18 -3.42 -15.03 3.56
N VAL A 19 -4.19 -13.98 3.85
CA VAL A 19 -3.71 -12.88 4.71
C VAL A 19 -3.51 -13.36 6.15
N CYS A 20 -4.40 -14.23 6.64
CA CYS A 20 -4.32 -14.78 7.99
C CYS A 20 -3.14 -15.75 8.16
N GLY A 21 -2.93 -16.66 7.21
CA GLY A 21 -1.92 -17.73 7.29
C GLY A 21 -0.50 -17.31 6.88
N ALA A 22 -0.32 -16.21 6.15
CA ALA A 22 0.99 -15.81 5.65
C ALA A 22 1.94 -15.36 6.78
N ARG A 23 3.22 -15.72 6.67
CA ARG A 23 4.28 -15.19 7.55
C ARG A 23 4.47 -13.69 7.33
N ARG A 24 4.43 -13.24 6.07
CA ARG A 24 4.53 -11.84 5.66
C ARG A 24 3.51 -11.57 4.56
N VAL A 25 2.80 -10.45 4.68
CA VAL A 25 1.82 -9.99 3.67
C VAL A 25 2.45 -8.86 2.88
N VAL A 26 2.53 -9.03 1.57
CA VAL A 26 3.01 -8.00 0.63
C VAL A 26 1.84 -7.62 -0.28
N VAL A 27 1.57 -6.32 -0.39
CA VAL A 27 0.55 -5.79 -1.30
C VAL A 27 1.26 -5.20 -2.51
N ALA A 28 0.89 -5.65 -3.71
CA ALA A 28 1.30 -5.03 -4.96
C ALA A 28 0.06 -4.35 -5.59
N MET A 29 0.13 -3.04 -5.80
CA MET A 29 -0.98 -2.30 -6.41
C MET A 29 -0.50 -0.98 -7.03
N GLN A 30 -1.32 -0.40 -7.91
CA GLN A 30 -1.13 1.00 -8.29
C GLN A 30 -1.30 1.92 -7.07
N HIS A 31 -0.47 2.96 -6.99
CA HIS A 31 -0.38 3.93 -5.90
C HIS A 31 -1.62 4.81 -5.84
N THR A 32 -2.11 5.21 -7.02
CA THR A 32 -3.31 6.03 -7.16
C THR A 32 -4.39 5.31 -7.98
N ALA A 33 -5.63 5.75 -7.83
CA ALA A 33 -6.72 5.44 -8.74
C ALA A 33 -7.34 6.75 -9.21
N ARG A 34 -7.29 7.01 -10.52
CA ARG A 34 -7.84 8.24 -11.13
C ARG A 34 -7.31 9.52 -10.45
N GLY A 35 -6.02 9.52 -10.09
CA GLY A 35 -5.36 10.65 -9.41
C GLY A 35 -5.58 10.72 -7.89
N ALA A 36 -6.48 9.93 -7.31
CA ALA A 36 -6.67 9.87 -5.86
C ALA A 36 -5.74 8.83 -5.22
N SER A 37 -5.17 9.15 -4.06
CA SER A 37 -4.33 8.22 -3.31
C SER A 37 -5.11 6.98 -2.88
N LYS A 38 -4.48 5.82 -2.94
CA LYS A 38 -5.01 4.58 -2.35
C LYS A 38 -4.36 4.23 -1.01
N ILE A 39 -3.38 5.04 -0.59
CA ILE A 39 -2.67 4.89 0.69
C ILE A 39 -3.19 5.99 1.58
N VAL A 40 -4.26 5.68 2.30
CA VAL A 40 -5.09 6.63 3.05
C VAL A 40 -4.93 6.44 4.55
N LYS A 41 -5.29 7.46 5.34
CA LYS A 41 -5.25 7.39 6.81
C LYS A 41 -6.24 6.37 7.37
N GLU A 42 -7.42 6.29 6.74
CA GLU A 42 -8.47 5.35 7.13
C GLU A 42 -9.12 4.75 5.88
N CYS A 43 -9.25 3.43 5.87
CA CYS A 43 -9.89 2.72 4.78
C CYS A 43 -11.41 2.96 4.81
N THR A 44 -11.95 3.52 3.72
CA THR A 44 -13.40 3.73 3.55
C THR A 44 -14.12 2.52 2.97
N LEU A 45 -13.37 1.59 2.37
CA LEU A 45 -13.90 0.33 1.86
C LEU A 45 -13.78 -0.76 2.93
N PRO A 46 -14.66 -1.79 2.90
CA PRO A 46 -14.58 -2.91 3.83
C PRO A 46 -13.18 -3.53 3.86
N LEU A 47 -12.64 -3.70 5.06
CA LEU A 47 -11.33 -4.32 5.26
C LEU A 47 -11.38 -5.79 4.86
N THR A 48 -10.37 -6.26 4.14
CA THR A 48 -10.17 -7.71 3.90
C THR A 48 -9.68 -8.41 5.16
N SER A 49 -8.83 -7.74 5.94
CA SER A 49 -8.27 -8.25 7.20
C SER A 49 -7.88 -7.06 8.07
N VAL A 50 -7.95 -7.24 9.39
CA VAL A 50 -7.41 -6.30 10.38
C VAL A 50 -5.91 -6.51 10.60
N ARG A 51 -5.34 -7.59 10.08
CA ARG A 51 -3.91 -7.87 10.18
C ARG A 51 -3.12 -6.82 9.40
N PRO A 52 -2.07 -6.20 9.98
CA PRO A 52 -1.20 -5.29 9.26
C PRO A 52 -0.46 -5.98 8.11
N ILE A 53 -0.26 -5.25 7.02
CA ILE A 53 0.62 -5.66 5.93
C ILE A 53 2.08 -5.37 6.29
N GLY A 54 3.01 -6.13 5.72
CA GLY A 54 4.44 -5.96 5.99
C GLY A 54 5.21 -5.17 4.92
N LEU A 55 4.67 -5.09 3.70
CA LEU A 55 5.25 -4.31 2.61
C LEU A 55 4.15 -3.92 1.62
N LEU A 56 4.23 -2.71 1.09
CA LEU A 56 3.45 -2.22 -0.03
C LEU A 56 4.40 -1.86 -1.16
N VAL A 57 4.16 -2.42 -2.33
CA VAL A 57 4.92 -2.15 -3.55
C VAL A 57 3.97 -1.53 -4.58
N THR A 58 4.36 -0.38 -5.12
CA THR A 58 3.62 0.32 -6.17
C THR A 58 4.54 0.70 -7.32
N GLU A 59 3.96 1.26 -8.37
CA GLU A 59 4.68 1.87 -9.49
C GLU A 59 5.49 3.12 -9.12
N LEU A 60 5.32 3.66 -7.91
CA LEU A 60 5.99 4.88 -7.44
C LEU A 60 6.96 4.62 -6.28
N ALA A 61 6.64 3.67 -5.41
CA ALA A 61 7.40 3.48 -4.16
C ALA A 61 7.26 2.07 -3.58
N VAL A 62 8.26 1.70 -2.78
CA VAL A 62 8.18 0.63 -1.79
C VAL A 62 8.01 1.25 -0.41
N VAL A 63 6.97 0.83 0.30
CA VAL A 63 6.64 1.30 1.65
C VAL A 63 6.62 0.11 2.61
N ALA A 64 7.36 0.21 3.71
CA ALA A 64 7.34 -0.76 4.81
C ALA A 64 6.57 -0.20 6.02
N PHE A 65 6.24 -1.07 6.96
CA PHE A 65 5.47 -0.70 8.15
C PHE A 65 6.18 -1.10 9.46
N PRO A 66 7.43 -0.67 9.70
CA PRO A 66 8.11 -0.94 10.98
C PRO A 66 7.27 -0.38 12.13
N ASN A 67 6.96 -1.23 13.11
CA ASN A 67 6.12 -0.88 14.27
C ASN A 67 4.76 -0.25 13.89
N GLY A 68 4.23 -0.55 12.70
CA GLY A 68 2.95 -0.04 12.20
C GLY A 68 3.03 1.32 11.50
N ALA A 69 4.19 1.97 11.42
CA ALA A 69 4.34 3.27 10.78
C ALA A 69 4.71 3.13 9.30
N ALA A 70 3.94 3.73 8.40
CA ALA A 70 4.26 3.73 6.97
C ALA A 70 5.58 4.48 6.74
N THR A 71 6.58 3.78 6.20
CA THR A 71 7.94 4.29 6.01
C THR A 71 8.36 4.05 4.56
N LEU A 72 8.76 5.12 3.87
CA LEU A 72 9.29 5.05 2.52
C LEU A 72 10.65 4.33 2.52
N VAL A 73 10.78 3.30 1.70
CA VAL A 73 11.99 2.48 1.61
C VAL A 73 12.70 2.66 0.27
N GLU A 74 11.95 2.66 -0.83
CA GLU A 74 12.50 2.89 -2.18
C GLU A 74 11.54 3.76 -2.99
N THR A 75 12.07 4.55 -3.91
CA THR A 75 11.28 5.20 -4.97
C THR A 75 11.48 4.50 -6.31
N ALA A 76 10.50 4.56 -7.20
CA ALA A 76 10.73 4.10 -8.57
C ALA A 76 11.81 4.98 -9.26
N PRO A 77 12.53 4.47 -10.27
CA PRO A 77 13.54 5.24 -10.98
C PRO A 77 12.99 6.57 -11.51
N GLY A 78 13.67 7.67 -11.20
CA GLY A 78 13.24 9.02 -11.59
C GLY A 78 12.06 9.58 -10.78
N VAL A 79 11.58 8.89 -9.76
CA VAL A 79 10.56 9.38 -8.81
C VAL A 79 11.24 9.88 -7.55
N THR A 80 10.91 11.11 -7.16
CA THR A 80 11.40 11.72 -5.92
C THR A 80 10.52 11.35 -4.73
N ALA A 81 11.09 11.34 -3.52
CA ALA A 81 10.33 11.13 -2.29
C ALA A 81 9.20 12.16 -2.12
N ALA A 82 9.39 13.41 -2.59
CA ALA A 82 8.37 14.45 -2.57
C ALA A 82 7.17 14.13 -3.46
N GLN A 83 7.39 13.53 -4.63
CA GLN A 83 6.30 13.08 -5.51
C GLN A 83 5.51 11.92 -4.87
N VAL A 84 6.20 11.00 -4.19
CA VAL A 84 5.52 9.92 -3.44
C VAL A 84 4.68 10.50 -2.30
N ALA A 85 5.23 11.43 -1.53
CA ALA A 85 4.53 12.11 -0.45
C ALA A 85 3.28 12.85 -0.96
N ALA A 86 3.38 13.54 -2.10
CA ALA A 86 2.24 14.22 -2.72
C ALA A 86 1.15 13.25 -3.22
N ALA A 87 1.52 12.01 -3.57
CA ALA A 87 0.60 10.96 -4.01
C ALA A 87 0.07 10.08 -2.85
N THR A 88 0.52 10.33 -1.61
CA THR A 88 0.17 9.56 -0.41
C THR A 88 -0.66 10.43 0.54
N GLU A 89 -1.83 9.97 0.95
CA GLU A 89 -2.66 10.69 1.93
C GLU A 89 -2.31 10.31 3.38
N ALA A 90 -1.91 9.05 3.60
CA ALA A 90 -1.41 8.58 4.88
C ALA A 90 -0.15 9.33 5.33
N GLU A 91 0.08 9.38 6.64
CA GLU A 91 1.36 9.86 7.16
C GLU A 91 2.47 8.91 6.70
N LEU A 92 3.50 9.47 6.04
CA LEU A 92 4.62 8.73 5.49
C LEU A 92 5.92 9.24 6.10
N LEU A 93 6.62 8.35 6.82
CA LEU A 93 7.96 8.62 7.30
C LEU A 93 8.94 8.52 6.13
N ILE A 94 9.72 9.57 5.92
CA ILE A 94 10.69 9.66 4.82
C ILE A 94 12.09 9.75 5.46
N PRO A 95 12.92 8.70 5.32
CA PRO A 95 14.31 8.73 5.76
C PRO A 95 15.16 9.74 4.99
N ASP A 96 16.31 10.15 5.55
CA ASP A 96 17.26 11.06 4.90
C ASP A 96 17.76 10.54 3.55
N HIS A 97 17.86 9.22 3.43
CA HIS A 97 18.26 8.55 2.20
C HIS A 97 17.23 7.51 1.80
N VAL A 98 16.68 7.67 0.59
CA VAL A 98 15.75 6.73 -0.04
C VAL A 98 16.35 6.32 -1.38
N PRO A 99 16.81 5.07 -1.56
CA PRO A 99 17.33 4.58 -2.82
C PRO A 99 16.22 4.42 -3.88
N GLU A 100 16.63 4.33 -5.14
CA GLU A 100 15.74 3.90 -6.22
C GLU A 100 15.60 2.37 -6.23
N MET A 101 14.43 1.87 -6.67
CA MET A 101 14.18 0.44 -6.88
C MET A 101 15.13 -0.14 -7.93
N ALA A 102 15.58 -1.37 -7.71
CA ALA A 102 16.23 -2.16 -8.76
C ALA A 102 15.15 -2.83 -9.63
N LEU A 103 15.04 -2.40 -10.90
CA LEU A 103 14.12 -2.96 -11.90
C LEU A 103 14.80 -3.96 -12.83
#